data_AF-A0A935TQT4-F1
#
_entry.id   AF-A0A935TQT4-F1
#
_cell.length_a   1.000
_cell.length_b   1.000
_cell.length_c   1.000
_cell.angle_alpha   90.00
_cell.angle_beta   90.00
_cell.angle_gamma   90.00
#
_symmetry.space_group_name_H-M   'P 1'
#
loop_
_entity.id
_entity.type
_entity.pdbx_description
1 polymer ?
#
loop_
_entity_poly.entity_id
_entity_poly.type
_entity_poly.pdbx_seq_one_letter_code
_entity_poly.pdbx_strand_id
1 'polypeptide(L)'
;MTSALASTIDIALPSSDGSYTTVQATQVLQQFFNQVQPTGFSVKHSVKAPNGSNAVVGQLNTKKGVYRVNLVLANGKIDEISFKQ
;
A
#
# COMPACT_ATOMS: atom_id res chain seq x y z
N MET A 1 2.50 -4.44 -12.31
CA MET A 1 2.25 -3.77 -11.02
C MET A 1 1.13 -2.72 -11.11
N THR A 2 0.96 -2.01 -12.24
CA THR A 2 -0.13 -1.04 -12.43
C THR A 2 -1.54 -1.66 -12.48
N SER A 3 -1.67 -2.92 -12.91
CA SER A 3 -2.96 -3.60 -13.02
C SER A 3 -3.69 -3.86 -11.69
N ALA A 4 -2.96 -3.85 -10.57
CA ALA A 4 -3.51 -4.10 -9.24
C ALA A 4 -4.09 -2.84 -8.57
N LEU A 5 -3.75 -1.64 -9.05
CA LEU A 5 -4.18 -0.38 -8.47
C LEU A 5 -5.49 0.09 -9.12
N ALA A 6 -6.33 0.78 -8.35
CA ALA A 6 -7.43 1.56 -8.88
C ALA A 6 -6.91 2.73 -9.75
N SER A 7 -7.81 3.35 -10.52
CA SER A 7 -7.47 4.48 -11.40
C SER A 7 -6.94 5.69 -10.61
N THR A 8 -7.52 5.87 -9.43
CA THR A 8 -7.08 6.82 -8.40
C THR A 8 -6.91 6.03 -7.11
N ILE A 9 -5.83 6.31 -6.39
CA ILE A 9 -5.46 5.60 -5.18
C ILE A 9 -4.99 6.58 -4.12
N ASP A 10 -5.48 6.40 -2.90
CA ASP A 10 -5.02 7.14 -1.73
C ASP A 10 -3.75 6.48 -1.18
N ILE A 11 -2.69 7.25 -1.03
CA ILE A 11 -1.42 6.77 -0.49
C ILE A 11 -1.05 7.62 0.72
N ALA A 12 -0.87 6.97 1.86
CA ALA A 12 -0.33 7.57 3.07
C ALA A 12 1.05 6.99 3.39
N LEU A 13 2.08 7.78 3.16
CA LEU A 13 3.45 7.54 3.62
C LEU A 13 3.67 8.22 4.98
N PRO A 14 4.71 7.84 5.75
CA PRO A 14 5.01 8.48 7.03
C PRO A 14 5.23 10.00 6.94
N SER A 15 5.70 10.49 5.79
CA SER A 15 6.04 11.90 5.56
C SER A 15 5.01 12.67 4.73
N SER A 16 4.05 11.99 4.11
CA SER A 16 3.13 12.61 3.16
C SER A 16 1.93 11.71 2.85
N ASP A 17 0.78 12.31 2.65
CA ASP A 17 -0.42 11.64 2.17
C ASP A 17 -1.01 12.37 0.94
N GLY A 18 -1.78 11.65 0.14
CA GLY A 18 -2.45 12.22 -1.02
C GLY A 18 -3.16 11.20 -1.90
N SER A 19 -3.90 11.73 -2.87
CA SER A 19 -4.66 10.95 -3.84
C SER A 19 -3.99 11.06 -5.22
N TYR A 20 -3.68 9.92 -5.84
CA TYR A 20 -2.81 9.85 -7.01
C TYR A 20 -3.43 9.02 -8.12
N THR A 21 -3.20 9.40 -9.38
CA THR A 21 -3.46 8.51 -10.51
C THR A 21 -2.55 7.27 -10.43
N THR A 22 -2.91 6.16 -11.07
CA THR A 22 -2.08 4.93 -11.10
C THR A 22 -0.61 5.19 -11.50
N VAL A 23 -0.38 6.11 -12.44
CA VAL A 23 0.97 6.47 -12.91
C VAL A 23 1.74 7.21 -11.82
N GLN A 24 1.14 8.25 -11.21
CA GLN A 24 1.75 9.01 -10.13
C GLN A 24 1.99 8.14 -8.89
N ALA A 25 1.03 7.30 -8.54
CA ALA A 25 1.12 6.34 -7.45
C ALA A 25 2.32 5.41 -7.60
N THR A 26 2.54 4.90 -8.82
CA THR A 26 3.70 4.06 -9.11
C THR A 26 5.02 4.82 -8.87
N GLN A 27 5.09 6.09 -9.29
CA GLN A 27 6.27 6.93 -9.07
C GLN A 27 6.50 7.22 -7.59
N VAL A 28 5.45 7.57 -6.83
CA VAL A 28 5.52 7.83 -5.39
C VAL A 28 6.01 6.59 -4.63
N LEU A 29 5.44 5.41 -4.91
CA LEU A 29 5.86 4.16 -4.27
C LEU A 29 7.30 3.77 -4.65
N GLN A 30 7.70 3.97 -5.91
CA GLN A 30 9.09 3.75 -6.33
C GLN A 30 10.07 4.65 -5.57
N GLN A 31 9.76 5.95 -5.45
CA GLN A 31 10.58 6.89 -4.68
C GLN A 31 10.68 6.48 -3.21
N PHE A 32 9.56 6.09 -2.60
CA PHE A 32 9.54 5.60 -1.23
C PHE A 32 10.43 4.37 -1.04
N PHE A 33 10.30 3.34 -1.89
CA PHE A 33 11.10 2.11 -1.76
C PHE A 33 12.58 2.29 -2.14
N ASN A 34 12.93 3.29 -2.95
CA ASN A 34 14.32 3.68 -3.16
C ASN A 34 14.98 4.23 -1.88
N GLN A 35 14.20 4.90 -1.03
CA GLN A 35 14.68 5.41 0.25
C GLN A 35 14.58 4.38 1.38
N VAL A 36 13.58 3.50 1.31
CA VAL A 36 13.19 2.54 2.33
C VAL A 36 13.15 1.14 1.69
N GLN A 37 14.34 0.58 1.45
CA GLN A 37 14.48 -0.66 0.69
C GLN A 37 13.82 -1.86 1.40
N PRO A 38 12.78 -2.48 0.80
CA PRO A 38 12.15 -3.67 1.35
C PRO A 38 13.11 -4.86 1.37
N THR A 39 13.06 -5.64 2.45
CA THR A 39 13.78 -6.92 2.60
C THR A 39 12.83 -8.11 2.71
N GLY A 40 11.56 -7.86 3.04
CA GLY A 40 10.52 -8.88 3.04
C GLY A 40 9.16 -8.32 3.40
N PHE A 41 8.10 -9.02 3.01
CA PHE A 41 6.72 -8.67 3.33
C PHE A 41 6.00 -9.92 3.87
N SER A 42 5.25 -9.76 4.94
CA SER A 42 4.39 -10.83 5.49
C SER A 42 3.00 -10.31 5.78
N VAL A 43 1.98 -11.00 5.28
CA VAL A 43 0.59 -10.72 5.63
C VAL A 43 0.35 -11.17 7.06
N LYS A 44 -0.23 -10.29 7.88
CA LYS A 44 -0.57 -10.57 9.28
C LYS A 44 -2.07 -10.83 9.44
N HIS A 45 -2.90 -10.03 8.77
CA HIS A 45 -4.35 -10.18 8.80
C HIS A 45 -4.91 -9.86 7.42
N SER A 46 -5.96 -10.57 7.02
CA SER A 46 -6.75 -10.26 5.84
C SER A 46 -8.22 -10.33 6.21
N VAL A 47 -8.98 -9.32 5.81
CA VAL A 47 -10.43 -9.23 6.00
C VAL A 47 -11.08 -9.22 4.64
N LYS A 48 -12.09 -10.07 4.47
CA LYS A 48 -12.95 -10.10 3.29
C LYS A 48 -14.37 -9.84 3.75
N ALA A 49 -14.93 -8.68 3.43
CA ALA A 49 -16.28 -8.33 3.82
C ALA A 49 -17.29 -8.84 2.77
N PRO A 50 -18.52 -9.23 3.19
CA PRO A 50 -19.55 -9.71 2.26
C PRO A 50 -19.97 -8.70 1.19
N ASN A 51 -19.77 -7.40 1.45
CA ASN A 51 -20.06 -6.31 0.52
C ASN A 51 -18.95 -6.10 -0.56
N GLY A 52 -17.93 -6.95 -0.58
CA GLY A 52 -16.84 -6.90 -1.57
C GLY A 52 -15.66 -6.02 -1.17
N SER A 53 -15.73 -5.29 -0.05
CA SER A 53 -14.58 -4.58 0.51
C SER A 53 -13.60 -5.58 1.12
N ASN A 54 -12.32 -5.50 0.73
CA ASN A 54 -11.27 -6.31 1.33
C ASN A 54 -10.21 -5.41 1.96
N ALA A 55 -9.61 -5.88 3.04
CA ALA A 55 -8.47 -5.22 3.64
C ALA A 55 -7.37 -6.24 3.91
N VAL A 56 -6.12 -5.85 3.68
CA VAL A 56 -4.94 -6.64 4.01
C VAL A 56 -4.04 -5.81 4.90
N VAL A 57 -3.68 -6.36 6.05
CA VAL A 57 -2.68 -5.82 6.94
C VAL A 57 -1.44 -6.70 6.85
N GLY A 58 -0.32 -6.09 6.48
CA GLY A 58 0.97 -6.74 6.44
C GLY A 58 2.04 -6.01 7.24
N GLN A 59 3.17 -6.67 7.36
CA GLN A 59 4.40 -6.17 7.93
C GLN A 59 5.45 -6.17 6.83
N LEU A 60 5.98 -4.99 6.51
CA LEU A 60 7.06 -4.75 5.57
C LEU A 60 8.36 -4.56 6.35
N ASN A 61 9.25 -5.53 6.26
CA ASN A 61 10.60 -5.41 6.77
C ASN A 61 11.44 -4.64 5.76
N THR A 62 12.24 -3.69 6.24
CA THR A 62 13.10 -2.84 5.42
C THR A 62 14.45 -2.68 6.09
N LYS A 63 15.45 -2.18 5.37
CA LYS A 63 16.76 -1.85 5.96
C LYS A 63 16.70 -0.71 7.00
N LYS A 64 15.62 0.08 7.03
CA LYS A 64 15.47 1.25 7.91
C LYS A 64 14.46 1.04 9.05
N GLY A 65 13.94 -0.18 9.20
CA GLY A 65 12.92 -0.50 10.20
C GLY A 65 11.79 -1.31 9.60
N VAL A 66 10.70 -1.42 10.36
CA VAL A 66 9.54 -2.22 10.00
C VAL A 66 8.35 -1.28 9.82
N TYR A 67 7.59 -1.47 8.75
CA TYR A 67 6.34 -0.74 8.52
C TYR A 67 5.15 -1.69 8.59
N ARG A 68 4.11 -1.32 9.32
CA ARG A 68 2.78 -1.84 9.12
C ARG A 68 2.22 -1.27 7.82
N VAL A 69 1.83 -2.15 6.91
CA VAL A 69 1.19 -1.78 5.64
C VAL A 69 -0.28 -2.16 5.73
N ASN A 70 -1.18 -1.22 5.45
CA ASN A 70 -2.59 -1.51 5.26
C ASN A 70 -2.93 -1.28 3.79
N LEU A 71 -3.59 -2.25 3.18
CA LEU A 71 -4.13 -2.19 1.83
C LEU A 71 -5.64 -2.29 1.94
N VAL A 72 -6.36 -1.31 1.42
CA VAL A 72 -7.81 -1.40 1.22
C VAL A 72 -8.06 -1.68 -0.25
N LEU A 73 -9.02 -2.58 -0.49
CA LEU A 73 -9.40 -2.99 -1.83
C LEU A 73 -10.90 -2.79 -2.03
N ALA A 74 -11.23 -2.11 -3.12
CA ALA A 74 -12.57 -1.99 -3.65
C ALA A 74 -12.61 -2.57 -5.06
N ASN A 75 -13.67 -3.33 -5.37
CA ASN A 75 -13.86 -3.95 -6.69
C ASN A 75 -12.65 -4.79 -7.16
N GLY A 76 -11.95 -5.45 -6.23
CA GLY A 76 -10.78 -6.27 -6.52
C GLY A 76 -9.49 -5.51 -6.84
N LYS A 77 -9.48 -4.18 -6.71
CA LYS A 77 -8.31 -3.31 -6.90
C LYS A 77 -7.95 -2.61 -5.60
N ILE A 78 -6.68 -2.27 -5.44
CA ILE A 78 -6.21 -1.49 -4.30
C ILE A 78 -6.65 -0.04 -4.49
N ASP A 79 -7.44 0.48 -3.56
CA ASP A 79 -7.92 1.89 -3.54
C ASP A 79 -7.19 2.74 -2.49
N GLU A 80 -6.60 2.12 -1.48
CA GLU A 80 -5.80 2.79 -0.44
C GLU A 80 -4.57 1.97 -0.06
N ILE A 81 -3.44 2.65 0.13
CA ILE A 81 -2.21 2.09 0.73
C ILE A 81 -1.74 3.02 1.84
N SER A 82 -1.54 2.50 3.05
CA SER A 82 -0.90 3.24 4.13
C SER A 82 0.30 2.50 4.74
N PHE A 83 1.37 3.25 5.00
CA PHE A 83 2.59 2.77 5.66
C PHE A 83 2.75 3.49 7.00
N LYS A 84 2.74 2.73 8.09
CA LYS A 84 2.93 3.24 9.46
C LYS A 84 4.13 2.54 10.09
N GLN A 85 5.06 3.29 10.66
CA GLN A 85 6.24 2.74 11.35
C GLN A 85 5.89 2.29 12.77
#